data_AF-E7ERS5-F1
#
_entry.id   AF-E7ERS5-F1
#
_cell.length_a   1.000
_cell.length_b   1.000
_cell.length_c   1.000
_cell.angle_alpha   90.00
_cell.angle_beta   90.00
_cell.angle_gamma   90.00
#
_symmetry.space_group_name_H-M   'P 1'
#
loop_
_entity.id
_entity.type
_entity.pdbx_description
1 polymer ?
#
loop_
_entity_poly.entity_id
_entity_poly.type
_entity_poly.pdbx_seq_one_letter_code
_entity_poly.pdbx_strand_id
1 'polypeptide(L)'
;MKFEVMPPKRNEKYKLPIPFPEGKVLDDMEGNQWVLGKKIGSGGFGLIYLAFPTNKPEKDARHVVKVEYQENGPLFSELKFY
;
A
#
# COMPACT_ATOMS: atom_id res chain seq x y z
N MET A 1 43.19 -8.76 10.26
CA MET A 1 41.85 -9.29 9.93
C MET A 1 40.93 -8.12 9.64
N LYS A 2 40.40 -8.01 8.41
CA LYS A 2 39.35 -7.04 8.09
C LYS A 2 38.01 -7.63 8.54
N PHE A 3 37.31 -6.95 9.43
CA PHE A 3 35.92 -7.28 9.74
C PHE A 3 35.07 -6.75 8.59
N GLU A 4 34.58 -7.65 7.75
CA GLU A 4 33.60 -7.31 6.73
C GLU A 4 32.27 -7.08 7.46
N VAL A 5 31.83 -5.83 7.53
CA VAL A 5 30.53 -5.47 8.11
C VAL A 5 29.47 -5.98 7.14
N MET A 6 28.91 -7.17 7.42
CA MET A 6 27.79 -7.69 6.65
C MET A 6 26.61 -6.72 6.79
N PRO A 7 26.01 -6.23 5.69
CA PRO A 7 24.80 -5.43 5.80
C PRO A 7 23.73 -6.27 6.53
N PRO A 8 22.91 -5.65 7.41
CA PRO A 8 21.87 -6.37 8.12
C PRO A 8 21.02 -7.13 7.10
N LYS A 9 20.87 -8.45 7.30
CA LYS A 9 20.03 -9.30 6.45
C LYS A 9 18.66 -8.62 6.38
N ARG A 10 18.29 -8.14 5.19
CA ARG A 10 16.95 -7.61 4.92
C ARG A 10 16.01 -8.76 5.23
N ASN A 11 15.31 -8.67 6.35
CA ASN A 11 14.29 -9.65 6.70
C ASN A 11 13.35 -9.77 5.50
N GLU A 12 13.30 -10.93 4.86
CA GLU A 12 12.32 -11.26 3.80
C GLU A 12 10.86 -11.28 4.32
N LYS A 13 10.64 -10.78 5.54
CA LYS A 13 9.39 -10.87 6.30
C LYS A 13 8.24 -10.08 5.68
N TYR A 14 8.50 -9.17 4.75
CA TYR A 14 7.47 -8.33 4.14
C TYR A 14 7.32 -8.68 2.67
N LYS A 15 6.38 -9.57 2.37
CA LYS A 15 6.04 -9.93 1.00
C LYS A 15 5.21 -8.79 0.40
N LEU A 16 5.57 -8.36 -0.80
CA LEU A 16 4.74 -7.41 -1.55
C LEU A 16 3.56 -8.14 -2.18
N PRO A 17 2.33 -7.58 -2.09
CA PRO A 17 1.19 -8.14 -2.79
C PRO A 17 1.37 -8.06 -4.31
N ILE A 18 0.63 -8.93 -5.01
CA ILE A 18 0.49 -8.83 -6.47
C ILE A 18 -0.19 -7.49 -6.78
N PRO A 19 0.38 -6.66 -7.67
CA PRO A 19 -0.24 -5.38 -8.00
C PRO A 19 -1.65 -5.52 -8.57
N PHE A 20 -2.54 -4.63 -8.16
CA PHE A 20 -3.86 -4.51 -8.76
C PHE A 20 -3.80 -3.72 -10.07
N PRO A 21 -4.69 -4.01 -11.03
CA PRO A 21 -4.81 -3.20 -12.23
C PRO A 21 -5.39 -1.82 -11.91
N GLU A 22 -4.96 -0.81 -12.70
CA GLU A 22 -5.62 0.51 -12.69
C GLU A 22 -7.09 0.37 -13.10
N GLY A 23 -7.97 1.17 -12.50
CA GLY A 23 -9.42 1.10 -12.67
C GLY A 23 -10.12 0.10 -11.74
N LYS A 24 -9.39 -0.71 -10.95
CA LYS A 24 -10.01 -1.60 -9.97
C LYS A 24 -10.80 -0.79 -8.94
N VAL A 25 -12.06 -1.16 -8.73
CA VAL A 25 -12.90 -0.60 -7.66
C VAL A 25 -12.68 -1.41 -6.38
N LEU A 26 -12.50 -0.70 -5.26
CA LEU A 26 -12.44 -1.24 -3.92
C LEU A 26 -13.55 -0.61 -3.06
N ASP A 27 -14.17 -1.42 -2.21
CA ASP A 27 -15.11 -0.97 -1.19
C ASP A 27 -14.37 -0.83 0.15
N ASP A 28 -14.60 0.27 0.86
CA ASP A 28 -14.13 0.42 2.24
C ASP A 28 -15.19 -0.03 3.28
N MET A 29 -14.81 0.00 4.55
CA MET A 29 -15.67 -0.45 5.66
C MET A 29 -16.84 0.51 5.96
N GLU A 30 -16.82 1.73 5.41
CA GLU A 30 -17.88 2.73 5.55
C GLU A 30 -18.85 2.69 4.36
N GLY A 31 -18.58 1.85 3.36
CA GLY A 31 -19.39 1.70 2.15
C GLY A 31 -19.03 2.69 1.04
N ASN A 32 -17.92 3.44 1.14
CA ASN A 32 -17.45 4.24 0.02
C ASN A 32 -16.70 3.35 -0.98
N GLN A 33 -16.74 3.76 -2.26
CA GLN A 33 -16.05 3.07 -3.33
C GLN A 33 -14.92 3.91 -3.89
N TRP A 34 -13.80 3.23 -4.14
CA TRP A 34 -12.54 3.85 -4.56
C TRP A 34 -12.02 3.20 -5.83
N VAL A 35 -11.82 4.00 -6.88
CA VAL A 35 -11.16 3.56 -8.11
C VAL A 35 -9.65 3.72 -7.93
N LEU A 36 -8.91 2.63 -8.08
CA LEU A 36 -7.45 2.65 -8.08
C LEU A 36 -6.93 3.30 -9.36
N GLY A 37 -6.07 4.30 -9.22
CA GLY A 37 -5.27 4.85 -10.30
C GLY A 37 -3.89 4.22 -10.36
N LYS A 38 -2.95 4.97 -10.93
CA LYS A 38 -1.55 4.57 -11.07
C LYS A 38 -0.90 4.17 -9.74
N LYS A 39 -0.13 3.08 -9.76
CA LYS A 39 0.78 2.73 -8.66
C LYS A 39 1.93 3.75 -8.60
N ILE A 40 2.09 4.40 -7.46
CA ILE A 40 3.09 5.46 -7.25
C ILE A 40 4.23 5.06 -6.30
N GLY A 41 4.11 3.92 -5.61
CA GLY A 41 5.16 3.44 -4.70
C GLY A 41 5.06 1.96 -4.38
N SER A 42 6.21 1.37 -4.01
CA SER A 42 6.29 0.01 -3.47
C SER A 42 7.53 -0.14 -2.57
N GLY A 43 7.39 -0.83 -1.44
CA GLY A 43 8.51 -1.06 -0.52
C GLY A 43 8.10 -1.85 0.73
N GLY A 44 8.84 -1.65 1.84
CA GLY A 44 8.49 -2.28 3.13
C GLY A 44 7.12 -1.86 3.69
N PHE A 45 6.53 -0.81 3.12
CA PHE A 45 5.19 -0.28 3.40
C PHE A 45 4.11 -0.80 2.43
N GLY A 46 4.36 -1.92 1.73
CA GLY A 46 3.42 -2.43 0.74
C GLY A 46 3.40 -1.64 -0.57
N LEU A 47 2.26 -1.63 -1.24
CA LEU A 47 2.01 -0.92 -2.50
C LEU A 47 1.17 0.33 -2.25
N ILE A 48 1.49 1.43 -2.93
CA ILE A 48 0.74 2.69 -2.85
C ILE A 48 0.18 3.05 -4.23
N TYR A 49 -1.12 3.31 -4.28
CA TYR A 49 -1.85 3.71 -5.49
C TYR A 49 -2.48 5.09 -5.29
N LEU A 50 -2.63 5.85 -6.38
CA LEU A 50 -3.61 6.94 -6.40
C LEU A 50 -5.02 6.36 -6.24
N ALA A 51 -5.92 7.11 -5.62
CA ALA A 51 -7.30 6.69 -5.43
C ALA A 51 -8.28 7.85 -5.67
N PHE A 52 -9.41 7.51 -6.29
CA PHE A 52 -10.46 8.46 -6.65
C PHE A 52 -11.81 7.92 -6.16
N PRO A 53 -12.64 8.74 -5.49
CA PRO A 53 -13.97 8.30 -5.10
C PRO A 53 -14.87 8.16 -6.34
N THR A 54 -15.68 7.10 -6.41
CA THR A 54 -16.54 6.84 -7.59
C THR A 54 -17.63 7.88 -7.78
N ASN A 55 -18.12 8.48 -6.70
CA ASN A 55 -19.21 9.45 -6.71
C ASN A 55 -18.78 10.86 -7.19
N LYS A 56 -17.48 11.18 -7.10
CA LYS A 56 -16.91 12.49 -7.43
C LYS A 56 -15.49 12.29 -7.94
N PRO A 57 -15.31 11.90 -9.22
CA PRO A 57 -13.99 11.77 -9.80
C PRO A 57 -13.31 13.15 -9.86
N GLU A 58 -12.62 13.51 -8.78
CA GLU A 58 -11.80 14.71 -8.72
C GLU A 58 -10.64 14.57 -9.72
N LYS A 59 -10.35 15.63 -10.48
CA LYS A 59 -9.27 15.62 -11.47
C LYS A 59 -7.89 15.51 -10.83
N ASP A 60 -7.76 15.95 -9.58
CA ASP A 60 -6.54 15.83 -8.78
C ASP A 60 -6.73 14.74 -7.72
N ALA A 61 -5.90 13.70 -7.76
CA ALA A 61 -5.92 12.61 -6.79
C ALA A 61 -5.53 13.14 -5.40
N ARG A 62 -6.50 13.32 -4.51
CA ARG A 62 -6.27 13.72 -3.11
C ARG A 62 -6.06 12.56 -2.16
N HIS A 63 -6.26 11.33 -2.64
CA HIS A 63 -6.24 10.13 -1.81
C HIS A 63 -5.26 9.11 -2.36
N VAL A 64 -4.75 8.28 -1.45
CA VAL A 64 -3.93 7.12 -1.79
C VAL A 64 -4.49 5.88 -1.10
N VAL A 65 -4.36 4.73 -1.75
CA VAL A 65 -4.64 3.43 -1.14
C VAL A 65 -3.32 2.71 -0.91
N LYS A 66 -3.10 2.28 0.34
CA LYS A 66 -1.99 1.43 0.75
C LYS A 66 -2.47 -0.02 0.83
N VAL A 67 -1.73 -0.92 0.19
CA VAL A 67 -2.06 -2.35 0.13
C VAL A 67 -0.90 -3.16 0.69
N GLU A 68 -1.18 -3.96 1.71
CA GLU A 68 -0.28 -4.96 2.29
C GLU A 68 -0.99 -6.31 2.39
N TYR A 69 -0.22 -7.40 2.43
CA TYR A 69 -0.76 -8.67 2.89
C TYR A 69 -1.07 -8.60 4.39
N GLN A 70 -2.14 -9.26 4.81
CA GLN A 70 -2.59 -9.25 6.20
C GLN A 70 -1.50 -9.76 7.16
N GLU A 71 -0.71 -10.75 6.74
CA GLU A 71 0.38 -11.32 7.53
C GLU A 71 1.59 -10.39 7.72
N ASN A 72 1.70 -9.29 6.95
CA ASN A 72 2.86 -8.40 7.05
C ASN A 72 2.90 -7.67 8.38
N GLY A 73 1.75 -7.16 8.88
CA GLY A 73 1.62 -6.54 10.21
C GLY A 73 1.61 -5.00 10.27
N PRO A 74 2.56 -4.25 9.68
CA PRO A 74 2.68 -2.79 9.83
C PRO A 74 1.40 -2.00 9.53
N LEU A 75 0.68 -2.31 8.45
CA LEU A 75 -0.58 -1.60 8.13
C LEU A 75 -1.64 -1.74 9.24
N PHE A 76 -1.71 -2.89 9.92
CA PHE A 76 -2.63 -3.06 11.04
C PHE A 76 -2.24 -2.18 12.23
N SER A 77 -0.94 -2.11 12.54
CA SER A 77 -0.43 -1.23 13.61
C SER A 77 -0.71 0.24 13.30
N GLU A 78 -0.50 0.68 12.06
CA GLU A 78 -0.79 2.05 11.62
C GLU A 78 -2.28 2.39 11.76
N LEU A 79 -3.19 1.52 11.30
CA LEU A 79 -4.65 1.71 11.39
C LEU A 79 -5.18 1.71 12.83
N LYS A 80 -4.47 1.08 13.77
CA LYS A 80 -4.85 1.08 15.19
C LYS A 80 -4.24 2.22 15.98
N PHE A 81 -3.17 2.83 15.47
CA PHE A 81 -2.51 3.93 16.14
C PHE A 81 -3.19 5.28 15.86
N TYR A 82 -3.61 5.49 14.61
CA TYR A 82 -4.32 6.69 14.14
C TYR A 82 -5.82 6.45 14.03
#